data_AF-A0A945J3Q9-F1
#
_entry.id   AF-A0A945J3Q9-F1
#
_cell.length_a   1.000
_cell.length_b   1.000
_cell.length_c   1.000
_cell.angle_alpha   90.00
_cell.angle_beta   90.00
_cell.angle_gamma   90.00
#
_symmetry.space_group_name_H-M   'P 1'
#
loop_
_entity.id
_entity.type
_entity.pdbx_description
1 polymer ?
#
loop_
_entity_poly.entity_id
_entity_poly.type
_entity_poly.pdbx_seq_one_letter_code
_entity_poly.pdbx_strand_id
1 'polypeptide(L)'
;MKKEALGRKPAKAYGGNGRSAVYEYGDNTGYMKNRGSFTWRNNNPGAINSSKFAQRHGGIGNNGRFAVFPDYATGRNATYKLLQASRYNTVSLGQAFYAYAPPQDGNDTEAYIRDVVLSTGLDRDKPMADLTLKQRWSIVDAIIKHEKYEIGDIVPVSHFPKKYKWRTLKDKNVRDSHKPREGKIYYWNNPPKGGHPGEDHGCRCWPEAFDLPKIKSAYNPYHMTTFG
;
A
#
# COMPACT_ATOMS: atom_id res chain seq x y z
N MET A 1 19.34 0.86 14.28
CA MET A 1 18.16 1.53 14.88
C MET A 1 17.82 0.84 16.18
N LYS A 2 17.62 1.57 17.28
CA LYS A 2 17.10 0.96 18.52
C LYS A 2 15.68 0.45 18.27
N LYS A 3 15.34 -0.72 18.83
CA LYS A 3 14.04 -1.41 18.72
C LYS A 3 12.85 -0.48 19.07
N GLU A 4 13.11 0.51 19.90
CA GLU A 4 12.20 1.58 20.34
C GLU A 4 11.64 2.44 19.20
N ALA A 5 12.43 2.74 18.15
CA ALA A 5 11.97 3.54 17.02
C ALA A 5 10.90 2.79 16.19
N LEU A 6 11.04 1.46 16.02
CA LEU A 6 10.08 0.63 15.30
C LEU A 6 8.79 0.32 16.10
N GLY A 7 8.75 0.64 17.40
CA GLY A 7 7.58 0.44 18.25
C GLY A 7 6.53 1.55 18.18
N ARG A 8 6.89 2.72 17.61
CA ARG A 8 5.97 3.85 17.44
C ARG A 8 5.10 3.62 16.20
N LYS A 9 3.78 3.84 16.33
CA LYS A 9 2.87 3.80 15.17
C LYS A 9 2.98 5.09 14.36
N PRO A 10 3.24 5.03 13.05
CA PRO A 10 3.25 6.23 12.21
C PRO A 10 1.84 6.81 12.09
N ALA A 11 1.73 8.14 12.16
CA ALA A 11 0.49 8.88 12.05
C ALA A 11 0.10 9.15 10.59
N LYS A 12 1.10 9.22 9.69
CA LYS A 12 0.92 9.56 8.28
C LYS A 12 1.95 8.85 7.43
N ALA A 13 1.57 8.48 6.22
CA ALA A 13 2.51 7.99 5.23
C ALA A 13 2.19 8.42 3.81
N TYR A 14 3.22 8.54 2.98
CA TYR A 14 3.06 8.96 1.58
C TYR A 14 4.23 8.49 0.71
N GLY A 15 4.15 8.72 -0.60
CA GLY A 15 5.21 8.32 -1.53
C GLY A 15 6.49 9.10 -1.27
N GLY A 16 7.65 8.46 -1.37
CA GLY A 16 8.93 9.15 -1.28
C GLY A 16 9.45 9.60 -2.65
N ASN A 17 9.84 8.65 -3.51
CA ASN A 17 10.37 8.94 -4.86
C ASN A 17 10.06 7.84 -5.91
N GLY A 18 8.87 7.24 -5.86
CA GLY A 18 8.48 6.11 -6.71
C GLY A 18 9.18 4.77 -6.36
N ARG A 19 10.29 4.81 -5.61
CA ARG A 19 10.98 3.63 -5.05
C ARG A 19 10.93 3.56 -3.52
N SER A 20 10.19 4.46 -2.90
CA SER A 20 10.10 4.55 -1.44
C SER A 20 8.70 4.94 -0.95
N ALA A 21 8.42 4.62 0.31
CA ALA A 21 7.31 5.14 1.10
C ALA A 21 7.87 5.76 2.38
N VAL A 22 7.30 6.88 2.79
CA VAL A 22 7.71 7.66 3.95
C VAL A 22 6.65 7.52 5.03
N TYR A 23 7.09 7.34 6.28
CA TYR A 23 6.26 7.17 7.47
C TYR A 23 6.68 8.19 8.52
N GLU A 24 5.74 9.02 8.99
CA GLU A 24 5.98 10.07 9.99
C GLU A 24 5.26 9.75 11.31
N TYR A 25 5.91 10.01 12.45
CA TYR A 25 5.31 9.79 13.77
C TYR A 25 4.51 10.99 14.31
N GLY A 26 4.62 12.17 13.69
CA GLY A 26 3.93 13.41 14.10
C GLY A 26 4.80 14.42 14.84
N ASP A 27 6.01 14.05 15.25
CA ASP A 27 7.03 14.92 15.86
C ASP A 27 8.14 15.31 14.87
N ASN A 28 7.81 15.31 13.57
CA ASN A 28 8.74 15.52 12.46
C ASN A 28 9.86 14.46 12.33
N THR A 29 9.75 13.33 13.04
CA THR A 29 10.62 12.16 12.88
C THR A 29 9.88 10.97 12.29
N GLY A 30 10.62 10.01 11.77
CA GLY A 30 10.04 8.83 11.12
C GLY A 30 11.04 7.93 10.44
N TYR A 31 10.56 7.22 9.42
CA TYR A 31 11.40 6.34 8.61
C TYR A 31 10.91 6.28 7.17
N MET A 32 11.79 5.81 6.30
CA MET A 32 11.50 5.53 4.91
C MET A 32 11.70 4.04 4.66
N LYS A 33 10.72 3.41 4.01
CA LYS A 33 10.88 2.10 3.38
C LYS A 33 11.31 2.29 1.94
N ASN A 34 12.46 1.76 1.56
CA ASN A 34 13.05 1.93 0.24
C ASN A 34 13.39 0.57 -0.38
N ARG A 35 13.37 0.48 -1.72
CA ARG A 35 13.51 -0.79 -2.45
C ARG A 35 12.43 -1.80 -2.01
N GLY A 36 12.68 -3.10 -2.23
CA GLY A 36 11.69 -4.17 -2.03
C GLY A 36 10.48 -4.04 -2.96
N SER A 37 9.45 -4.81 -2.65
CA SER A 37 8.15 -4.73 -3.31
C SER A 37 7.38 -3.46 -2.88
N PHE A 38 6.48 -2.96 -3.72
CA PHE A 38 5.61 -1.85 -3.31
C PHE A 38 4.64 -2.26 -2.18
N THR A 39 4.24 -3.54 -2.16
CA THR A 39 3.39 -4.11 -1.10
C THR A 39 4.11 -4.07 0.25
N TRP A 40 5.42 -4.35 0.29
CA TRP A 40 6.25 -4.16 1.49
C TRP A 40 6.43 -2.70 1.88
N ARG A 41 6.76 -1.83 0.91
CA ARG A 41 6.96 -0.41 1.17
C ARG A 41 5.72 0.23 1.76
N ASN A 42 4.55 -0.16 1.30
CA ASN A 42 3.28 0.42 1.69
C ASN A 42 2.61 -0.29 2.89
N ASN A 43 3.25 -1.32 3.47
CA ASN A 43 2.61 -2.22 4.44
C ASN A 43 1.25 -2.74 3.94
N ASN A 44 1.14 -2.93 2.62
CA ASN A 44 -0.09 -3.24 1.93
C ASN A 44 0.09 -4.55 1.19
N PRO A 45 0.10 -5.69 1.92
CA PRO A 45 0.49 -6.96 1.36
C PRO A 45 -0.55 -7.52 0.37
N GLY A 46 -1.78 -7.00 0.37
CA GLY A 46 -2.80 -7.30 -0.65
C GLY A 46 -2.87 -6.30 -1.80
N ALA A 47 -1.96 -5.34 -1.93
CA ALA A 47 -1.99 -4.34 -3.00
C ALA A 47 -3.32 -3.55 -3.10
N ILE A 48 -3.95 -3.26 -1.95
CA ILE A 48 -5.24 -2.56 -1.89
C ILE A 48 -5.10 -1.12 -2.42
N ASN A 49 -5.98 -0.72 -3.34
CA ASN A 49 -6.04 0.64 -3.83
C ASN A 49 -6.44 1.64 -2.74
N SER A 50 -5.84 2.83 -2.77
CA SER A 50 -6.24 3.95 -1.92
C SER A 50 -7.71 4.30 -2.18
N SER A 51 -8.50 4.30 -1.11
CA SER A 51 -9.95 4.47 -1.16
C SER A 51 -10.50 4.74 0.23
N LYS A 52 -11.77 5.14 0.33
CA LYS A 52 -12.48 5.21 1.62
C LYS A 52 -12.50 3.86 2.36
N PHE A 53 -12.50 2.74 1.63
CA PHE A 53 -12.37 1.43 2.26
C PHE A 53 -11.04 1.30 2.98
N ALA A 54 -9.93 1.56 2.30
CA ALA A 54 -8.60 1.46 2.91
C ALA A 54 -8.45 2.39 4.11
N GLN A 55 -8.94 3.64 4.01
CA GLN A 55 -8.96 4.60 5.11
C GLN A 55 -9.73 4.08 6.34
N ARG A 56 -10.95 3.55 6.15
CA ARG A 56 -11.74 2.95 7.24
C ARG A 56 -11.11 1.71 7.88
N HIS A 57 -10.20 1.05 7.16
CA HIS A 57 -9.45 -0.11 7.63
C HIS A 57 -8.00 0.22 8.01
N GLY A 58 -7.74 1.48 8.39
CA GLY A 58 -6.48 1.90 9.00
C GLY A 58 -5.42 2.42 8.03
N GLY A 59 -5.77 2.71 6.77
CA GLY A 59 -4.88 3.38 5.84
C GLY A 59 -4.51 4.78 6.32
N ILE A 60 -3.22 5.12 6.33
CA ILE A 60 -2.65 6.40 6.80
C ILE A 60 -2.12 7.29 5.67
N GLY A 61 -2.42 6.91 4.42
CA GLY A 61 -2.12 7.68 3.23
C GLY A 61 -1.96 6.78 2.00
N ASN A 62 -1.26 7.28 0.99
CA ASN A 62 -1.10 6.57 -0.27
C ASN A 62 0.24 6.84 -0.96
N ASN A 63 0.66 5.87 -1.76
CA ASN A 63 1.85 5.92 -2.59
C ASN A 63 1.49 5.42 -3.98
N GLY A 64 1.36 6.35 -4.93
CA GLY A 64 0.69 6.07 -6.20
C GLY A 64 -0.79 5.74 -5.99
N ARG A 65 -1.28 4.71 -6.69
CA ARG A 65 -2.68 4.24 -6.59
C ARG A 65 -2.98 3.49 -5.29
N PHE A 66 -1.96 3.02 -4.59
CA PHE A 66 -2.11 2.07 -3.50
C PHE A 66 -2.17 2.77 -2.14
N ALA A 67 -2.99 2.21 -1.25
CA ALA A 67 -3.03 2.62 0.15
C ALA A 67 -1.70 2.30 0.84
N VAL A 68 -1.37 3.08 1.85
CA VAL A 68 -0.27 2.81 2.79
C VAL A 68 -0.86 2.59 4.18
N PHE A 69 -0.51 1.49 4.83
CA PHE A 69 -0.95 1.12 6.17
C PHE A 69 0.15 1.36 7.21
N PRO A 70 -0.19 1.55 8.50
CA PRO A 70 0.81 1.82 9.55
C PRO A 70 1.74 0.64 9.78
N ASP A 71 1.26 -0.58 9.58
CA ASP A 71 1.99 -1.83 9.76
C ASP A 71 1.41 -2.96 8.89
N TYR A 72 2.20 -4.03 8.72
CA TYR A 72 1.84 -5.19 7.91
C TYR A 72 0.54 -5.86 8.39
N ALA A 73 0.34 -5.96 9.70
CA ALA A 73 -0.82 -6.62 10.28
C ALA A 73 -2.13 -5.90 9.91
N THR A 74 -2.11 -4.57 9.96
CA THR A 74 -3.22 -3.71 9.55
C THR A 74 -3.54 -3.90 8.08
N GLY A 75 -2.53 -3.86 7.20
CA GLY A 75 -2.74 -4.09 5.76
C GLY A 75 -3.23 -5.50 5.44
N ARG A 76 -2.68 -6.53 6.09
CA ARG A 76 -3.13 -7.94 5.93
C ARG A 76 -4.58 -8.12 6.40
N ASN A 77 -4.96 -7.49 7.50
CA ASN A 77 -6.35 -7.49 7.98
C ASN A 77 -7.28 -6.71 7.05
N ALA A 78 -6.83 -5.60 6.47
CA ALA A 78 -7.60 -4.88 5.45
C ALA A 78 -7.87 -5.77 4.23
N THR A 79 -6.93 -6.62 3.81
CA THR A 79 -7.15 -7.59 2.71
C THR A 79 -8.22 -8.60 3.08
N TYR A 80 -8.16 -9.15 4.30
CA TYR A 80 -9.19 -10.06 4.81
C TYR A 80 -10.59 -9.40 4.78
N LYS A 81 -10.68 -8.15 5.27
CA LYS A 81 -11.93 -7.38 5.26
C LYS A 81 -12.41 -7.03 3.85
N LEU A 82 -11.49 -6.82 2.91
CA LEU A 82 -11.83 -6.53 1.52
C LEU A 82 -12.57 -7.71 0.89
N LEU A 83 -12.08 -8.93 1.13
CA LEU A 83 -12.72 -10.16 0.64
C LEU A 83 -14.12 -10.39 1.24
N GLN A 84 -14.46 -9.74 2.38
CA GLN A 84 -15.80 -9.78 2.97
C GLN A 84 -16.75 -8.73 2.37
N ALA A 85 -16.23 -7.74 1.62
CA ALA A 85 -17.09 -6.74 0.99
C ALA A 85 -17.94 -7.38 -0.10
N SER A 86 -19.17 -6.87 -0.29
CA SER A 86 -20.16 -7.44 -1.22
C SER A 86 -19.59 -7.74 -2.61
N ARG A 87 -18.78 -6.84 -3.18
CA ARG A 87 -18.15 -7.02 -4.49
C ARG A 87 -17.36 -8.33 -4.64
N TYR A 88 -16.80 -8.85 -3.55
CA TYR A 88 -16.00 -10.08 -3.54
C TYR A 88 -16.73 -11.24 -2.88
N ASN A 89 -17.62 -10.98 -1.91
CA ASN A 89 -18.19 -12.03 -1.08
C ASN A 89 -19.44 -12.68 -1.67
N THR A 90 -20.13 -12.04 -2.62
CA THR A 90 -21.38 -12.55 -3.21
C THR A 90 -21.17 -13.35 -4.50
N VAL A 91 -19.93 -13.75 -4.79
CA VAL A 91 -19.52 -14.42 -6.03
C VAL A 91 -18.63 -15.63 -5.73
N SER A 92 -18.30 -16.43 -6.75
CA SER A 92 -17.34 -17.52 -6.60
C SER A 92 -15.90 -17.01 -6.40
N LEU A 93 -14.99 -17.89 -5.95
CA LEU A 93 -13.57 -17.57 -5.80
C LEU A 93 -12.97 -17.04 -7.11
N GLY A 94 -13.20 -17.72 -8.24
CA GLY A 94 -12.73 -17.27 -9.55
C GLY A 94 -13.26 -15.88 -9.92
N GLN A 95 -14.57 -15.64 -9.75
CA GLN A 95 -15.19 -14.34 -10.02
C GLN A 95 -14.65 -13.22 -9.12
N ALA A 96 -14.39 -13.52 -7.84
CA ALA A 96 -13.78 -12.56 -6.93
C ALA A 96 -12.39 -12.11 -7.42
N PHE A 97 -11.59 -13.02 -7.98
CA PHE A 97 -10.28 -12.67 -8.54
C PHE A 97 -10.34 -11.90 -9.86
N TYR A 98 -11.35 -12.12 -10.70
CA TYR A 98 -11.64 -11.20 -11.83
C TYR A 98 -11.97 -9.79 -11.36
N ALA A 99 -12.61 -9.63 -10.20
CA ALA A 99 -12.83 -8.31 -9.61
C ALA A 99 -11.57 -7.74 -8.92
N TYR A 100 -10.69 -8.59 -8.42
CA TYR A 100 -9.49 -8.23 -7.66
C TYR A 100 -8.32 -7.82 -8.56
N ALA A 101 -8.00 -8.66 -9.54
CA ALA A 101 -6.89 -8.51 -10.48
C ALA A 101 -7.41 -8.65 -11.92
N PRO A 102 -8.19 -7.69 -12.42
CA PRO A 102 -8.85 -7.79 -13.72
C PRO A 102 -7.87 -7.81 -14.91
N PRO A 103 -8.15 -8.54 -16.01
CA PRO A 103 -7.26 -8.60 -17.17
C PRO A 103 -7.02 -7.26 -17.86
N GLN A 104 -8.03 -6.37 -17.89
CA GLN A 104 -7.90 -5.05 -18.52
C GLN A 104 -6.86 -4.14 -17.84
N ASP A 105 -6.44 -4.46 -16.61
CA ASP A 105 -5.37 -3.77 -15.90
C ASP A 105 -3.99 -4.42 -16.17
N GLY A 106 -3.90 -5.36 -17.12
CA GLY A 106 -2.69 -6.07 -17.50
C GLY A 106 -2.34 -7.27 -16.60
N ASN A 107 -3.32 -7.80 -15.86
CA ASN A 107 -3.10 -8.95 -14.97
C ASN A 107 -3.34 -10.28 -15.72
N ASP A 108 -2.57 -11.31 -15.38
CA ASP A 108 -2.91 -12.70 -15.71
C ASP A 108 -3.82 -13.26 -14.60
N THR A 109 -5.11 -12.93 -14.70
CA THR A 109 -6.12 -13.31 -13.70
C THR A 109 -6.24 -14.83 -13.57
N GLU A 110 -6.11 -15.57 -14.67
CA GLU A 110 -6.24 -17.03 -14.67
C GLU A 110 -5.06 -17.70 -13.97
N ALA A 111 -3.84 -17.22 -14.20
CA ALA A 111 -2.69 -17.67 -13.41
C ALA A 111 -2.85 -17.34 -11.92
N TYR A 112 -3.39 -16.17 -11.58
CA TYR A 112 -3.67 -15.81 -10.19
C TYR A 112 -4.68 -16.77 -9.54
N ILE A 113 -5.82 -17.02 -10.20
CA ILE A 113 -6.83 -17.98 -9.73
C ILE A 113 -6.19 -19.36 -9.51
N ARG A 114 -5.39 -19.83 -10.47
CA ARG A 114 -4.68 -21.11 -10.35
C ARG A 114 -3.74 -21.14 -9.15
N ASP A 115 -2.96 -20.10 -8.92
CA ASP A 115 -2.04 -20.02 -7.77
C ASP A 115 -2.78 -20.08 -6.43
N VAL A 116 -3.96 -19.43 -6.35
CA VAL A 116 -4.81 -19.43 -5.16
C VAL A 116 -5.45 -20.79 -4.94
N VAL A 117 -6.01 -21.41 -5.98
CA VAL A 117 -6.58 -22.76 -5.91
C VAL A 117 -5.52 -23.76 -5.46
N LEU A 118 -4.33 -23.74 -6.07
CA LEU A 118 -3.22 -24.63 -5.69
C LEU A 118 -2.73 -24.39 -4.26
N SER A 119 -2.65 -23.13 -3.82
CA SER A 119 -2.14 -22.80 -2.47
C SER A 119 -3.15 -23.11 -1.37
N THR A 120 -4.45 -23.11 -1.68
CA THR A 120 -5.52 -23.24 -0.66
C THR A 120 -6.23 -24.60 -0.69
N GLY A 121 -6.18 -25.31 -1.82
CA GLY A 121 -6.97 -26.52 -2.07
C GLY A 121 -8.47 -26.25 -2.25
N LEU A 122 -8.87 -24.98 -2.40
CA LEU A 122 -10.27 -24.61 -2.61
C LEU A 122 -10.66 -24.72 -4.08
N ASP A 123 -11.90 -25.10 -4.35
CA ASP A 123 -12.46 -25.07 -5.69
C ASP A 123 -12.58 -23.61 -6.20
N ARG A 124 -12.29 -23.41 -7.49
CA ARG A 124 -12.50 -22.14 -8.21
C ARG A 124 -13.93 -21.63 -8.08
N ASP A 125 -14.91 -22.53 -8.07
CA ASP A 125 -16.33 -22.21 -8.03
C ASP A 125 -16.87 -22.15 -6.61
N LYS A 126 -16.02 -22.36 -5.58
CA LYS A 126 -16.40 -22.24 -4.17
C LYS A 126 -17.01 -20.84 -3.92
N PRO A 127 -18.25 -20.74 -3.41
CA PRO A 127 -18.84 -19.46 -3.06
C PRO A 127 -18.03 -18.77 -1.97
N MET A 128 -17.65 -17.51 -2.19
CA MET A 128 -16.85 -16.73 -1.23
C MET A 128 -17.61 -16.51 0.09
N ALA A 129 -18.94 -16.46 0.05
CA ALA A 129 -19.79 -16.34 1.23
C ALA A 129 -19.67 -17.54 2.19
N ASP A 130 -19.37 -18.74 1.66
CA ASP A 130 -19.33 -19.99 2.42
C ASP A 130 -17.96 -20.28 3.04
N LEU A 131 -16.97 -19.41 2.81
CA LEU A 131 -15.63 -19.61 3.33
C LEU A 131 -15.61 -19.51 4.85
N THR A 132 -15.05 -20.54 5.48
CA THR A 132 -14.70 -20.48 6.90
C THR A 132 -13.64 -19.39 7.15
N LEU A 133 -13.49 -18.99 8.42
CA LEU A 133 -12.43 -18.07 8.85
C LEU A 133 -11.04 -18.51 8.36
N LYS A 134 -10.71 -19.80 8.51
CA LYS A 134 -9.42 -20.38 8.10
C LYS A 134 -9.23 -20.33 6.59
N GLN A 135 -10.24 -20.68 5.81
CA GLN A 135 -10.18 -20.67 4.34
C GLN A 135 -10.01 -19.24 3.79
N ARG A 136 -10.69 -18.25 4.38
CA ARG A 136 -10.51 -16.86 3.96
C ARG A 136 -9.10 -16.35 4.26
N TRP A 137 -8.54 -16.72 5.42
CA TRP A 137 -7.15 -16.38 5.72
C TRP A 137 -6.15 -17.08 4.81
N SER A 138 -6.38 -18.34 4.41
CA SER A 138 -5.50 -19.01 3.44
C SER A 138 -5.54 -18.35 2.06
N ILE A 139 -6.69 -17.80 1.62
CA ILE A 139 -6.76 -16.98 0.41
C ILE A 139 -5.94 -15.70 0.56
N VAL A 140 -6.01 -15.02 1.72
CA VAL A 140 -5.17 -13.84 1.98
C VAL A 140 -3.68 -14.21 1.90
N ASP A 141 -3.26 -15.35 2.46
CA ASP A 141 -1.87 -15.79 2.38
C ASP A 141 -1.45 -16.14 0.95
N ALA A 142 -2.34 -16.73 0.15
CA ALA A 142 -2.11 -16.98 -1.27
C ALA A 142 -1.98 -15.68 -2.08
N ILE A 143 -2.80 -14.66 -1.80
CA ILE A 143 -2.67 -13.31 -2.37
C ILE A 143 -1.28 -12.75 -2.07
N ILE A 144 -0.87 -12.76 -0.81
CA ILE A 144 0.42 -12.18 -0.39
C ILE A 144 1.60 -12.91 -1.05
N LYS A 145 1.49 -14.23 -1.23
CA LYS A 145 2.48 -15.03 -1.97
C LYS A 145 2.54 -14.63 -3.44
N HIS A 146 1.40 -14.46 -4.11
CA HIS A 146 1.34 -14.05 -5.52
C HIS A 146 1.86 -12.61 -5.73
N GLU A 147 1.57 -11.69 -4.79
CA GLU A 147 2.05 -10.30 -4.80
C GLU A 147 3.56 -10.15 -4.53
N LYS A 148 4.27 -11.26 -4.26
CA LYS A 148 5.74 -11.31 -4.03
C LYS A 148 6.20 -10.25 -3.03
N TYR A 149 5.78 -10.40 -1.77
CA TYR A 149 6.11 -9.47 -0.69
C TYR A 149 7.62 -9.48 -0.34
N GLU A 150 8.40 -8.71 -1.10
CA GLU A 150 9.87 -8.63 -0.95
C GLU A 150 10.27 -7.49 0.00
N ILE A 151 11.09 -7.83 1.00
CA ILE A 151 11.62 -6.89 1.99
C ILE A 151 12.70 -6.02 1.36
N GLY A 152 12.63 -4.71 1.64
CA GLY A 152 13.66 -3.74 1.31
C GLY A 152 14.34 -3.18 2.57
N ASP A 153 14.83 -1.95 2.45
CA ASP A 153 15.58 -1.27 3.51
C ASP A 153 14.74 -0.25 4.25
N ILE A 154 14.98 -0.15 5.56
CA ILE A 154 14.38 0.89 6.40
C ILE A 154 15.46 1.90 6.76
N VAL A 155 15.20 3.17 6.46
CA VAL A 155 16.11 4.28 6.74
C VAL A 155 15.45 5.26 7.70
N PRO A 156 16.03 5.55 8.88
CA PRO A 156 15.52 6.58 9.77
C PRO A 156 15.53 7.95 9.11
N VAL A 157 14.54 8.78 9.44
CA VAL A 157 14.51 10.19 9.03
C VAL A 157 14.27 11.02 10.28
N SER A 158 15.23 11.91 10.60
CA SER A 158 15.15 12.77 11.78
C SER A 158 14.44 14.10 11.52
N HIS A 159 14.31 14.50 10.25
CA HIS A 159 13.66 15.75 9.85
C HIS A 159 12.96 15.57 8.52
N PHE A 160 11.64 15.70 8.49
CA PHE A 160 10.90 15.75 7.25
C PHE A 160 10.83 17.16 6.67
N PRO A 161 10.96 17.30 5.35
CA PRO A 161 10.70 18.56 4.68
C PRO A 161 9.22 18.90 4.82
N LYS A 162 8.92 20.16 5.18
CA LYS A 162 7.54 20.68 5.24
C LYS A 162 6.90 20.88 3.86
N LYS A 163 7.46 20.27 2.82
CA LYS A 163 7.10 20.41 1.41
C LYS A 163 6.99 19.04 0.75
N TYR A 164 6.07 18.93 -0.20
CA TYR A 164 5.90 17.73 -1.02
C TYR A 164 5.66 18.14 -2.47
N LYS A 165 5.94 17.22 -3.39
CA LYS A 165 5.56 17.34 -4.78
C LYS A 165 4.21 16.69 -4.99
N TRP A 166 3.27 17.40 -5.60
CA TRP A 166 1.96 16.84 -5.91
C TRP A 166 2.07 15.90 -7.11
N ARG A 167 1.56 14.68 -6.95
CA ARG A 167 1.51 13.67 -8.02
C ARG A 167 0.09 13.25 -8.30
N THR A 168 -0.16 12.88 -9.54
CA THR A 168 -1.43 12.39 -10.06
C THR A 168 -1.21 11.06 -10.77
N LEU A 169 -2.24 10.21 -10.85
CA LEU A 169 -2.17 8.98 -11.64
C LEU A 169 -2.14 9.24 -13.16
N LYS A 170 -2.30 10.50 -13.59
CA LYS A 170 -2.29 10.93 -15.00
C LYS A 170 -3.29 10.19 -15.90
N ASP A 171 -4.31 9.57 -15.32
CA ASP A 171 -5.41 8.97 -16.06
C ASP A 171 -6.59 9.92 -16.24
N LYS A 172 -7.56 9.49 -17.06
CA LYS A 172 -8.77 10.26 -17.38
C LYS A 172 -9.66 10.59 -16.18
N ASN A 173 -9.51 9.87 -15.06
CA ASN A 173 -10.32 10.05 -13.86
C ASN A 173 -9.70 11.05 -12.86
N VAL A 174 -8.51 11.59 -13.15
CA VAL A 174 -7.95 12.71 -12.38
C VAL A 174 -8.79 13.96 -12.62
N ARG A 175 -9.28 14.59 -11.53
CA ARG A 175 -10.06 15.83 -11.58
C ARG A 175 -9.32 16.93 -12.35
N ASP A 176 -10.04 17.70 -13.17
CA ASP A 176 -9.46 18.80 -13.95
C ASP A 176 -8.77 19.85 -13.07
N SER A 177 -9.31 20.12 -11.88
CA SER A 177 -8.69 21.03 -10.91
C SER A 177 -7.37 20.51 -10.32
N HIS A 178 -7.10 19.20 -10.42
CA HIS A 178 -5.89 18.55 -9.89
C HIS A 178 -4.82 18.37 -10.96
N LYS A 179 -5.18 18.22 -12.25
CA LYS A 179 -4.22 18.04 -13.35
C LYS A 179 -3.11 19.12 -13.37
N PRO A 180 -3.41 20.43 -13.19
CA PRO A 180 -2.38 21.48 -13.18
C PRO A 180 -1.46 21.46 -11.96
N ARG A 181 -1.71 20.60 -10.98
CA ARG A 181 -0.89 20.46 -9.76
C ARG A 181 0.24 19.46 -9.95
N GLU A 182 0.17 18.58 -10.95
CA GLU A 182 1.19 17.57 -11.23
C GLU A 182 2.60 18.19 -11.27
N GLY A 183 3.49 17.65 -10.44
CA GLY A 183 4.89 18.07 -10.36
C GLY A 183 5.15 19.36 -9.59
N LYS A 184 4.13 20.12 -9.20
CA LYS A 184 4.28 21.36 -8.41
C LYS A 184 4.58 21.05 -6.95
N ILE A 185 5.28 21.98 -6.30
CA ILE A 185 5.65 21.88 -4.89
C ILE A 185 4.62 22.62 -4.04
N TYR A 186 4.20 21.98 -2.96
CA TYR A 186 3.26 22.51 -1.97
C TYR A 186 3.82 22.31 -0.56
N TYR A 187 3.28 23.06 0.40
CA TYR A 187 3.67 22.98 1.79
C TYR A 187 2.60 22.30 2.63
N TRP A 188 3.02 21.48 3.59
CA TRP A 188 2.10 20.78 4.49
C TRP A 188 1.31 21.73 5.39
N ASN A 189 1.89 22.88 5.75
CA ASN A 189 1.23 23.91 6.57
C ASN A 189 0.50 24.97 5.75
N ASN A 190 0.48 24.86 4.42
CA ASN A 190 -0.22 25.79 3.53
C ASN A 190 -0.83 25.01 2.34
N PRO A 191 -1.90 24.22 2.58
CA PRO A 191 -2.53 23.42 1.54
C PRO A 191 -3.16 24.30 0.45
N PRO A 192 -3.17 23.84 -0.82
CA PRO A 192 -3.98 24.48 -1.85
C PRO A 192 -5.48 24.34 -1.54
N LYS A 193 -6.32 25.12 -2.22
CA LYS A 193 -7.78 24.98 -2.16
C LYS A 193 -8.20 23.52 -2.42
N GLY A 194 -9.03 22.95 -1.54
CA GLY A 194 -9.41 21.52 -1.62
C GLY A 194 -8.46 20.55 -0.90
N GLY A 195 -7.48 21.05 -0.15
CA GLY A 195 -6.65 20.22 0.73
C GLY A 195 -5.46 19.54 0.03
N HIS A 196 -4.89 18.56 0.72
CA HIS A 196 -3.74 17.79 0.28
C HIS A 196 -4.16 16.64 -0.66
N PRO A 197 -3.23 16.13 -1.51
CA PRO A 197 -3.54 15.01 -2.38
C PRO A 197 -3.90 13.77 -1.55
N GLY A 198 -4.97 13.08 -1.94
CA GLY A 198 -5.45 11.87 -1.26
C GLY A 198 -6.57 12.09 -0.24
N GLU A 199 -6.84 13.33 0.18
CA GLU A 199 -7.87 13.64 1.20
C GLU A 199 -9.30 13.62 0.61
N ASP A 200 -9.46 14.08 -0.63
CA ASP A 200 -10.76 14.05 -1.31
C ASP A 200 -11.26 12.63 -1.64
N HIS A 201 -12.58 12.47 -1.68
CA HIS A 201 -13.21 11.20 -2.07
C HIS A 201 -12.74 10.73 -3.46
N GLY A 202 -12.24 9.49 -3.54
CA GLY A 202 -11.76 8.93 -4.81
C GLY A 202 -10.59 9.70 -5.42
N CYS A 203 -9.84 10.48 -4.63
CA CYS A 203 -8.69 11.23 -5.12
C CYS A 203 -7.62 10.29 -5.66
N ARG A 204 -7.20 10.55 -6.90
CA ARG A 204 -6.18 9.79 -7.64
C ARG A 204 -4.81 10.45 -7.57
N CYS A 205 -4.59 11.26 -6.54
CA CYS A 205 -3.37 12.02 -6.32
C CYS A 205 -2.68 11.53 -5.04
N TRP A 206 -1.36 11.70 -4.95
CA TRP A 206 -0.61 11.43 -3.73
C TRP A 206 0.48 12.48 -3.52
N PRO A 207 0.95 12.65 -2.27
CA PRO A 207 2.14 13.44 -1.99
C PRO A 207 3.39 12.60 -2.27
N GLU A 208 4.34 13.16 -3.02
CA GLU A 208 5.70 12.64 -3.15
C GLU A 208 6.64 13.48 -2.27
N ALA A 209 7.43 12.85 -1.40
CA ALA A 209 8.39 13.54 -0.56
C ALA A 209 9.40 14.31 -1.43
N PHE A 210 9.51 15.61 -1.18
CA PHE A 210 10.49 16.45 -1.84
C PHE A 210 11.80 16.44 -1.04
N ASP A 211 12.96 16.53 -1.69
CA ASP A 211 14.28 16.63 -1.03
C ASP A 211 14.75 15.47 -0.13
N LEU A 212 14.00 14.38 -0.01
CA LEU A 212 14.53 13.22 0.71
C LEU A 212 15.63 12.55 -0.14
N PRO A 213 16.79 12.22 0.46
CA PRO A 213 17.90 11.67 -0.28
C PRO A 213 17.48 10.43 -1.06
N LYS A 214 17.84 10.37 -2.35
CA LYS A 214 17.76 9.13 -3.10
C LYS A 214 18.75 8.16 -2.45
N ILE A 215 18.25 7.14 -1.77
CA ILE A 215 19.09 6.15 -1.06
C ILE A 215 19.85 5.34 -2.12
N LYS A 216 21.16 5.63 -2.27
CA LYS A 216 22.03 5.04 -3.29
C LYS A 216 22.62 3.66 -2.88
N SER A 217 22.62 3.28 -1.60
CA SER A 217 23.09 1.96 -1.12
C SER A 217 22.37 1.49 0.15
N ALA A 218 22.47 0.21 0.47
CA ALA A 218 21.71 -0.48 1.52
C ALA A 218 22.41 -0.49 2.87
N TYR A 219 21.62 -0.27 3.93
CA TYR A 219 21.92 -0.79 5.26
C TYR A 219 20.88 -1.88 5.51
N ASN A 220 21.31 -3.14 5.48
CA ASN A 220 20.48 -4.27 5.84
C ASN A 220 20.70 -4.60 7.33
N PRO A 221 19.77 -4.25 8.24
CA PRO A 221 19.91 -4.55 9.66
C PRO A 221 19.85 -6.06 10.00
N TYR A 222 19.53 -6.93 9.04
CA TYR A 222 19.39 -8.37 9.24
C TYR A 222 20.58 -9.21 8.74
N HIS A 223 21.62 -8.58 8.18
CA HIS A 223 22.85 -9.29 7.76
C HIS A 223 23.93 -9.42 8.86
N MET A 224 23.64 -9.02 10.10
CA MET A 224 24.59 -9.11 11.23
C MET A 224 24.30 -10.25 12.23
N THR A 225 23.38 -11.18 11.92
CA THR A 225 23.07 -12.33 12.79
C THR A 225 23.51 -13.67 12.19
N THR A 226 24.68 -13.70 11.56
CA THR A 226 25.49 -14.91 11.44
C THR A 226 26.79 -14.65 12.18
N PHE A 227 26.74 -14.78 13.52
CA PHE A 227 27.92 -15.12 14.28
C PHE A 227 27.96 -16.65 14.37
N GLY A 228 29.18 -17.20 14.22
CA GLY A 228 29.47 -18.63 14.14
C GLY A 228 29.24 -19.39 15.44
#